data_AF-A0A455U2J7-F1
#
_entry.id   AF-A0A455U2J7-F1
#
_cell.length_a   1.000
_cell.length_b   1.000
_cell.length_c   1.000
_cell.angle_alpha   90.00
_cell.angle_beta   90.00
_cell.angle_gamma   90.00
#
_symmetry.space_group_name_H-M   'P 1'
#
loop_
_entity.id
_entity.type
_entity.pdbx_description
1 polymer ?
#
loop_
_entity_poly.entity_id
_entity_poly.type
_entity_poly.pdbx_seq_one_letter_code
_entity_poly.pdbx_strand_id
1 'polypeptide(L)'
;MRRTPKPRATNRFQADLDAQAALANTRKLDDIDIAEFDAVFYPGGHGPLWDLAESATSVRLIEAALAANKPVATVCHAPACSAM
;
A
#
# COMPACT_ATOMS: atom_id res chain seq x y z
N MET A 1 19.78 -19.26 -16.60
CA MET A 1 18.89 -18.07 -16.50
C MET A 1 19.64 -17.00 -15.70
N ARG A 2 20.19 -15.95 -16.35
CA ARG A 2 20.88 -14.87 -15.62
C ARG A 2 19.84 -13.97 -14.98
N ARG A 3 19.87 -13.81 -13.65
CA ARG A 3 19.05 -12.81 -12.96
C ARG A 3 19.51 -11.43 -13.41
N THR A 4 18.57 -10.59 -13.82
CA THR A 4 18.83 -9.17 -14.07
C THR A 4 19.30 -8.51 -12.78
N PRO A 5 20.26 -7.56 -12.85
CA PRO A 5 20.63 -6.76 -11.69
C PRO A 5 19.39 -6.02 -11.16
N LYS A 6 19.20 -6.05 -9.84
CA LYS A 6 18.12 -5.30 -9.21
C LYS A 6 18.36 -3.80 -9.36
N PRO A 7 17.30 -2.98 -9.57
CA PRO A 7 17.42 -1.53 -9.57
C PRO A 7 18.05 -1.01 -8.28
N ARG A 8 18.76 0.12 -8.36
CA ARG A 8 19.37 0.79 -7.19
C ARG A 8 18.38 1.02 -6.04
N ALA A 9 17.14 1.40 -6.37
CA ALA A 9 16.08 1.62 -5.39
C ALA A 9 15.76 0.34 -4.59
N THR A 10 15.72 -0.81 -5.25
CA THR A 10 15.48 -2.11 -4.62
C THR A 10 16.65 -2.49 -3.71
N ASN A 11 17.89 -2.31 -4.16
CA ASN A 11 19.07 -2.60 -3.31
C ASN A 11 19.10 -1.69 -2.08
N ARG A 12 18.76 -0.40 -2.23
CA ARG A 12 18.64 0.54 -1.10
C ARG A 12 17.58 0.09 -0.09
N PHE A 13 16.38 -0.26 -0.57
CA PHE A 13 15.29 -0.74 0.30
C PHE A 13 15.67 -2.03 1.06
N GLN A 14 16.34 -2.96 0.39
CA GLN A 14 16.78 -4.21 1.03
C GLN A 14 17.87 -4.02 2.09
N ALA A 15 18.65 -2.95 1.98
CA ALA A 15 19.70 -2.61 2.94
C ALA A 15 19.19 -1.70 4.08
N ASP A 16 17.94 -1.21 4.01
CA ASP A 16 17.33 -0.33 5.00
C ASP A 16 16.67 -1.17 6.11
N LEU A 17 17.33 -1.25 7.27
CA LEU A 17 16.89 -2.11 8.37
C LEU A 17 15.53 -1.68 8.94
N ASP A 18 15.27 -0.38 9.03
CA ASP A 18 14.01 0.15 9.57
C ASP A 18 12.86 -0.14 8.61
N ALA A 19 13.08 0.06 7.30
CA ALA A 19 12.08 -0.26 6.29
C ALA A 19 11.80 -1.77 6.18
N GLN A 20 12.83 -2.62 6.31
CA GLN A 20 12.65 -4.07 6.37
C GLN A 20 11.88 -4.49 7.63
N ALA A 21 12.18 -3.90 8.78
CA ALA A 21 11.48 -4.18 10.03
C ALA A 21 10.00 -3.77 9.96
N ALA A 22 9.70 -2.61 9.38
CA ALA A 22 8.32 -2.14 9.16
C ALA A 22 7.56 -3.07 8.20
N LEU A 23 8.19 -3.52 7.10
CA LEU A 23 7.57 -4.47 6.16
C LEU A 23 7.33 -5.85 6.80
N ALA A 24 8.21 -6.30 7.69
CA ALA A 24 8.07 -7.60 8.37
C ALA A 24 6.98 -7.57 9.47
N ASN A 25 6.63 -6.39 9.99
CA ASN A 25 5.72 -6.21 11.12
C ASN A 25 4.57 -5.27 10.76
N THR A 26 3.90 -5.54 9.63
CA THR A 26 2.76 -4.72 9.20
C THR A 26 1.60 -4.82 10.19
N ARG A 27 0.93 -3.68 10.41
CA ARG A 27 -0.36 -3.65 11.13
C ARG A 27 -1.43 -4.29 10.26
N LYS A 28 -2.42 -4.92 10.90
CA LYS A 28 -3.64 -5.33 10.20
C LYS A 28 -4.38 -4.09 9.74
N LEU A 29 -4.97 -4.16 8.55
CA LEU A 29 -5.67 -3.04 7.96
C LEU A 29 -6.87 -2.59 8.82
N ASP A 30 -7.53 -3.53 9.49
CA ASP A 30 -8.67 -3.26 10.39
C ASP A 30 -8.28 -2.43 11.63
N ASP A 31 -7.01 -2.44 12.02
CA ASP A 31 -6.51 -1.73 13.18
C ASP A 31 -6.02 -0.30 12.83
N ILE A 32 -6.19 0.14 11.57
CA ILE A 32 -5.72 1.44 11.08
C ILE A 32 -6.79 2.52 11.28
N ASP A 33 -6.40 3.63 11.91
CA ASP A 33 -7.18 4.87 11.91
C ASP A 33 -6.53 5.87 10.94
N ILE A 34 -7.29 6.31 9.94
CA ILE A 34 -6.80 7.26 8.94
C ILE A 34 -6.42 8.61 9.56
N ALA A 35 -6.95 8.95 10.73
CA ALA A 35 -6.57 10.18 11.44
C ALA A 35 -5.07 10.23 11.76
N GLU A 36 -4.42 9.08 11.95
CA GLU A 36 -2.99 8.95 12.29
C GLU A 36 -2.04 9.23 11.10
N PHE A 37 -2.56 9.33 9.88
CA PHE A 37 -1.76 9.43 8.65
C PHE A 37 -2.09 10.66 7.82
N ASP A 38 -1.13 11.21 7.09
CA ASP A 38 -1.36 12.36 6.21
C ASP A 38 -1.92 11.98 4.83
N ALA A 39 -1.72 10.74 4.38
CA ALA A 39 -2.09 10.25 3.05
C ALA A 39 -2.22 8.72 3.01
N VAL A 40 -2.85 8.20 1.96
CA VAL A 40 -2.94 6.77 1.67
C VAL A 40 -2.26 6.46 0.33
N PHE A 41 -1.44 5.42 0.31
CA PHE A 41 -0.75 4.96 -0.89
C PHE A 41 -0.92 3.45 -1.10
N TYR A 42 -1.49 3.07 -2.24
CA TYR A 42 -1.58 1.68 -2.67
C TYR A 42 -0.55 1.40 -3.79
N PRO A 43 0.54 0.66 -3.48
CA PRO A 43 1.52 0.29 -4.49
C PRO A 43 0.94 -0.70 -5.50
N GLY A 44 1.51 -0.73 -6.69
CA GLY A 44 1.11 -1.66 -7.74
C GLY A 44 1.50 -3.12 -7.50
N GLY A 45 1.36 -3.93 -8.55
CA GLY A 45 1.48 -5.38 -8.48
C GLY A 45 0.11 -6.05 -8.56
N HIS A 46 0.07 -7.36 -8.81
CA HIS A 46 -1.20 -8.07 -8.96
C HIS A 46 -1.83 -8.46 -7.61
N GLY A 47 -1.05 -8.47 -6.52
CA GLY A 47 -1.50 -8.83 -5.18
C GLY A 47 -2.75 -8.06 -4.71
N PRO A 48 -2.79 -6.71 -4.80
CA PRO A 48 -3.95 -5.92 -4.39
C PRO A 48 -5.28 -6.28 -5.09
N LEU A 49 -5.22 -6.92 -6.27
CA LEU A 49 -6.42 -7.39 -6.97
C LEU A 49 -7.06 -8.63 -6.32
N TRP A 50 -6.31 -9.37 -5.50
CA TRP A 50 -6.77 -10.65 -4.95
C TRP A 50 -7.52 -10.52 -3.63
N ASP A 51 -7.20 -9.50 -2.83
CA ASP A 51 -7.70 -9.36 -1.45
C ASP A 51 -8.23 -7.96 -1.14
N LEU A 52 -7.61 -6.90 -1.68
CA LEU A 52 -7.98 -5.52 -1.38
C LEU A 52 -9.10 -4.97 -2.28
N ALA A 53 -9.32 -5.56 -3.46
CA ALA A 53 -10.40 -5.18 -4.40
C ALA A 53 -11.80 -5.27 -3.80
N GLU A 54 -12.05 -6.26 -2.93
CA GLU A 54 -13.35 -6.51 -2.32
C GLU A 54 -13.34 -6.28 -0.79
N SER A 55 -12.25 -5.71 -0.25
CA SER A 55 -12.13 -5.47 1.18
C SER A 55 -12.94 -4.25 1.60
N ALA A 56 -14.03 -4.48 2.35
CA ALA A 56 -14.82 -3.41 2.95
C ALA A 56 -13.96 -2.47 3.83
N THR A 57 -12.92 -2.99 4.48
CA THR A 57 -11.97 -2.19 5.26
C THR A 57 -11.16 -1.27 4.37
N SER A 58 -10.64 -1.78 3.24
CA SER A 58 -9.89 -0.97 2.28
C SER A 58 -10.74 0.16 1.71
N VAL A 59 -11.98 -0.14 1.30
CA VAL A 59 -12.94 0.86 0.81
C VAL A 59 -13.19 1.94 1.87
N ARG A 60 -13.50 1.54 3.11
CA ARG A 60 -13.74 2.47 4.21
C ARG A 60 -12.56 3.40 4.49
N LEU A 61 -11.33 2.89 4.42
CA LEU A 61 -10.14 3.71 4.63
C LEU A 61 -9.93 4.74 3.51
N ILE A 62 -10.16 4.33 2.26
CA ILE A 62 -10.09 5.24 1.11
C ILE A 62 -11.15 6.33 1.23
N GLU A 63 -12.41 5.97 1.51
CA GLU A 63 -13.50 6.92 1.71
C GLU A 63 -13.21 7.89 2.85
N ALA A 64 -12.71 7.39 3.98
CA ALA A 64 -12.37 8.23 5.13
C ALA A 64 -11.21 9.19 4.82
N ALA A 65 -10.20 8.75 4.06
CA ALA A 65 -9.12 9.61 3.60
C ALA A 65 -9.65 10.74 2.70
N LEU A 66 -10.49 10.40 1.72
CA LEU A 66 -11.10 11.38 0.82
C LEU A 66 -12.00 12.38 1.58
N ALA A 67 -12.82 11.89 2.51
CA ALA A 67 -13.68 12.73 3.34
C ALA A 67 -12.86 13.70 4.22
N ALA A 68 -11.67 13.28 4.66
CA ALA A 68 -10.73 14.11 5.41
C ALA A 68 -9.86 15.03 4.52
N ASN A 69 -10.11 15.10 3.20
CA ASN A 69 -9.27 15.80 2.21
C ASN A 69 -7.80 15.37 2.23
N LYS A 70 -7.53 14.09 2.57
CA LYS A 70 -6.19 13.51 2.57
C LYS A 70 -5.88 12.92 1.19
N PRO A 71 -4.66 13.08 0.66
CA PRO A 71 -4.29 12.52 -0.63
C PRO A 71 -4.39 10.98 -0.64
N VAL A 72 -4.97 10.45 -1.73
CA VAL A 72 -4.97 9.01 -2.03
C VAL A 72 -4.25 8.80 -3.36
N ALA A 73 -3.23 7.94 -3.35
CA ALA A 73 -2.45 7.61 -4.53
C ALA A 73 -2.44 6.10 -4.79
N THR A 74 -2.77 5.71 -6.02
CA THR A 74 -2.84 4.31 -6.45
C THR A 74 -2.00 4.13 -7.71
N VAL A 75 -1.17 3.08 -7.78
CA VAL A 75 -0.27 2.85 -8.92
C VAL A 75 -0.54 1.50 -9.60
N CYS A 76 -0.47 1.49 -10.94
CA CYS A 76 -0.58 0.28 -11.76
C CYS A 76 -1.96 -0.41 -11.62
N HIS A 77 -2.05 -1.56 -10.94
CA HIS A 77 -3.29 -2.32 -10.78
C HIS A 77 -4.05 -1.99 -9.49
N ALA A 78 -3.43 -1.25 -8.57
CA ALA A 78 -4.04 -0.82 -7.33
C ALA A 78 -5.33 0.03 -7.45
N PRO A 79 -5.60 0.80 -8.53
CA PRO A 79 -6.87 1.51 -8.66
C PRO A 79 -8.11 0.60 -8.65
N ALA A 80 -7.95 -0.70 -8.91
CA ALA A 80 -9.04 -1.66 -8.77
C ALA A 80 -9.41 -1.96 -7.30
N CYS A 81 -8.59 -1.52 -6.32
CA CYS A 81 -8.89 -1.60 -4.89
C CYS A 81 -9.89 -0.55 -4.40
N SER A 82 -10.10 0.50 -5.18
CA SER A 82 -11.10 1.55 -4.94
C SER A 82 -12.41 1.23 -5.64
N ALA A 83 -12.89 -0.02 -5.55
CA ALA A 83 -14.07 -0.49 -6.28
C ALA A 83 -15.26 0.49 -6.19
N MET A 84 -15.86 0.71 -7.38
CA MET A 84 -17.00 1.54 -7.79
C MET A 84 -17.98 2.04 -6.73
#